data_AF-A0A536EQK8-F1
#
_entry.id   AF-A0A536EQK8-F1
#
_cell.length_a   1.000
_cell.length_b   1.000
_cell.length_c   1.000
_cell.angle_alpha   90.00
_cell.angle_beta   90.00
_cell.angle_gamma   90.00
#
_symmetry.space_group_name_H-M   'P 1'
#
loop_
_entity.id
_entity.type
_entity.pdbx_description
1 polymer ?
#
loop_
_entity_poly.entity_id
_entity_poly.type
_entity_poly.pdbx_seq_one_letter_code
_entity_poly.pdbx_strand_id
1 'polypeptide(L)'
;MSFSIERYKEESKKVDTTGIAWDEVTAHPLSKGDLFCLHYMMDIENHVPLYLSHLLVTRACMDPILTAFLACWNYEGVLAAERLLCRLPVDRGDQRAVDTDGV
;
A
#
# COMPACT_ATOMS: atom_id res chain seq x y z
N MET A 1 -21.84 4.72 -18.41
CA MET A 1 -20.39 5.01 -18.41
C MET A 1 -19.66 3.70 -18.68
N SER A 2 -18.89 3.60 -19.77
CA SER A 2 -18.04 2.44 -20.05
C SER A 2 -16.67 2.63 -19.39
N PHE A 3 -16.17 1.62 -18.70
CA PHE A 3 -14.81 1.59 -18.18
C PHE A 3 -13.81 1.55 -19.36
N SER A 4 -12.79 2.41 -19.35
CA SER A 4 -11.68 2.38 -20.32
C SER A 4 -10.39 2.06 -19.57
N ILE A 5 -9.78 0.95 -19.95
CA ILE A 5 -8.53 0.49 -19.36
C ILE A 5 -7.33 1.34 -19.82
N GLU A 6 -7.42 1.92 -21.01
CA GLU A 6 -6.41 2.82 -21.58
C GLU A 6 -6.31 4.08 -20.73
N ARG A 7 -7.46 4.69 -20.42
CA ARG A 7 -7.52 5.84 -19.53
C ARG A 7 -7.01 5.51 -18.13
N TYR A 8 -7.41 4.36 -17.58
CA TYR A 8 -6.94 3.92 -16.27
C TYR A 8 -5.41 3.81 -16.24
N LYS A 9 -4.80 3.17 -17.25
CA LYS A 9 -3.34 3.08 -17.39
C LYS A 9 -2.64 4.44 -17.50
N GLU A 10 -3.23 5.40 -18.20
CA GLU A 10 -2.67 6.75 -18.36
C GLU A 10 -2.68 7.56 -17.05
N GLU A 11 -3.68 7.31 -16.21
CA GLU A 11 -3.87 7.95 -14.91
C GLU A 11 -3.09 7.23 -13.79
N SER A 12 -2.86 5.91 -13.90
CA SER A 12 -2.07 5.07 -12.97
C SER A 12 -0.57 5.37 -13.00
N LYS A 13 -0.20 6.56 -12.52
CA LYS A 13 1.18 7.03 -12.42
C LYS A 13 1.58 7.20 -10.96
N LYS A 14 2.89 7.18 -10.72
CA LYS A 14 3.45 7.49 -9.41
C LYS A 14 2.99 8.90 -9.01
N VAL A 15 2.24 9.00 -7.90
CA VAL A 15 1.75 10.29 -7.38
C VAL A 15 2.93 11.24 -7.21
N ASP A 16 2.82 12.49 -7.65
CA ASP A 16 3.88 13.48 -7.41
C ASP A 16 3.87 13.93 -5.95
N THR A 17 5.05 13.94 -5.32
CA THR A 17 5.21 14.33 -3.91
C THR A 17 6.22 15.47 -3.72
N THR A 18 6.60 16.14 -4.81
CA THR A 18 7.62 17.22 -4.79
C THR A 18 7.18 18.44 -3.99
N GLY A 19 5.87 18.70 -3.89
CA GLY A 19 5.31 19.84 -3.14
C GLY A 19 5.09 19.60 -1.64
N ILE A 20 5.49 18.45 -1.10
CA ILE A 20 5.29 18.12 0.32
C ILE A 20 6.59 18.41 1.08
N ALA A 21 6.50 19.22 2.14
CA ALA A 21 7.60 19.53 3.06
C ALA A 21 7.86 18.34 3.99
N TRP A 22 8.58 17.33 3.50
CA TRP A 22 8.84 16.07 4.22
C TRP A 22 9.67 16.26 5.49
N ASP A 23 10.47 17.31 5.54
CA ASP A 23 11.25 17.74 6.70
C ASP A 23 10.35 18.20 7.87
N GLU A 24 9.24 18.88 7.57
CA GLU A 24 8.27 19.33 8.57
C GLU A 24 7.44 18.19 9.18
N VAL A 25 7.34 17.03 8.51
CA VAL A 25 6.56 15.87 8.99
C VAL A 25 7.03 15.42 10.38
N THR A 26 8.34 15.50 10.64
CA THR A 26 8.91 15.13 11.95
C THR A 26 8.53 16.08 13.09
N ALA A 27 8.17 17.32 12.77
CA ALA A 27 7.71 18.32 13.74
C ALA A 27 6.25 18.10 14.16
N HIS A 28 5.52 17.24 13.46
CA HIS A 28 4.11 16.93 13.70
C HIS A 28 3.93 15.43 14.00
N PRO A 29 4.36 14.95 15.19
CA PRO A 29 4.23 13.54 15.54
C PRO A 29 2.75 13.13 15.63
N LEU A 30 2.44 12.02 14.99
CA LEU A 30 1.11 11.39 15.07
C LEU A 30 0.94 10.66 16.41
N SER A 31 -0.31 10.47 16.82
CA SER A 31 -0.60 9.66 18.01
C SER A 31 -0.20 8.20 17.76
N LYS A 32 0.04 7.44 18.84
CA LYS A 32 0.32 5.99 18.71
C LYS A 32 -0.78 5.24 17.98
N GLY A 33 -2.05 5.65 18.16
CA GLY A 33 -3.20 5.04 17.48
C GLY A 33 -3.21 5.30 15.98
N ASP A 34 -2.86 6.52 15.57
CA ASP A 34 -2.77 6.89 14.15
C ASP A 34 -1.61 6.17 13.47
N LEU A 35 -0.45 6.07 14.14
CA LEU A 35 0.69 5.30 13.66
C LEU A 35 0.34 3.82 13.52
N PHE A 36 -0.35 3.23 14.50
CA PHE A 36 -0.83 1.85 14.42
C PHE A 36 -1.74 1.64 13.20
N CYS A 37 -2.69 2.56 12.97
CA CYS A 37 -3.58 2.50 11.82
C CYS A 37 -2.81 2.57 10.49
N LEU A 38 -1.85 3.49 10.38
CA LEU A 38 -1.02 3.63 9.18
C LEU A 38 -0.12 2.41 8.93
N HIS A 39 0.47 1.84 9.98
CA HIS A 39 1.22 0.59 9.87
C HIS A 39 0.34 -0.56 9.44
N TYR A 40 -0.85 -0.69 10.01
CA TYR A 40 -1.82 -1.71 9.61
C TYR A 40 -2.25 -1.57 8.14
N MET A 41 -2.55 -0.35 7.69
CA MET A 41 -2.87 -0.07 6.29
C MET A 41 -1.70 -0.41 5.36
N MET A 42 -0.47 -0.04 5.74
CA MET A 42 0.75 -0.35 4.99
C MET A 42 0.97 -1.87 4.88
N ASP A 43 0.78 -2.62 5.96
CA ASP A 43 0.89 -4.07 5.95
C ASP A 43 -0.13 -4.71 5.00
N ILE A 44 -1.38 -4.23 4.99
CA ILE A 44 -2.41 -4.70 4.04
C ILE A 44 -1.98 -4.45 2.60
N GLU A 45 -1.52 -3.24 2.29
CA GLU A 45 -1.09 -2.86 0.93
C GLU A 45 0.07 -3.72 0.45
N ASN A 46 1.01 -4.07 1.33
CA ASN A 46 2.14 -4.93 0.99
C ASN A 46 1.73 -6.38 0.68
N HIS A 47 0.56 -6.84 1.14
CA HIS A 47 0.04 -8.17 0.84
C HIS A 47 -0.81 -8.22 -0.44
N VAL A 48 -1.14 -7.08 -1.05
CA VAL A 48 -1.91 -7.00 -2.32
C VAL A 48 -1.35 -7.94 -3.41
N PRO A 49 -0.02 -8.03 -3.65
CA PRO A 49 0.52 -8.95 -4.65
C PRO A 49 0.17 -10.42 -4.39
N LEU A 50 0.06 -10.85 -3.12
CA LEU A 50 -0.29 -12.22 -2.76
C LEU A 50 -1.75 -12.52 -3.12
N TYR A 51 -2.68 -11.61 -2.82
CA TYR A 51 -4.09 -11.76 -3.20
C TYR A 51 -4.26 -11.78 -4.72
N LEU A 52 -3.52 -10.93 -5.43
CA LEU A 52 -3.54 -10.88 -6.89
C LEU A 52 -3.02 -12.17 -7.52
N SER A 53 -1.98 -12.79 -6.94
CA SER A 53 -1.47 -14.08 -7.42
C SER A 53 -2.55 -15.17 -7.43
N HIS A 54 -3.43 -15.18 -6.43
CA HIS A 54 -4.56 -16.12 -6.34
C HIS A 54 -5.66 -15.83 -7.37
N LEU A 55 -5.82 -14.58 -7.82
CA LEU A 55 -6.75 -14.24 -8.89
C LEU A 55 -6.19 -14.65 -10.26
N LEU A 56 -4.88 -14.51 -10.47
CA LEU A 56 -4.21 -14.82 -11.73
C LEU A 56 -4.13 -16.33 -12.03
N VAL A 57 -4.26 -17.20 -11.03
CA VAL A 57 -4.38 -18.66 -11.24
C VAL A 57 -5.78 -19.10 -11.70
N THR A 58 -6.74 -18.18 -11.76
CA THR A 58 -8.11 -18.46 -12.26
C THR A 58 -8.25 -18.09 -13.74
N ARG A 59 -9.41 -18.39 -14.34
CA ARG A 59 -9.74 -17.96 -15.72
C ARG A 59 -9.76 -16.44 -15.91
N ALA A 60 -9.73 -15.66 -14.83
CA ALA A 60 -9.62 -14.21 -14.85
C ALA A 60 -8.38 -13.72 -15.65
N CYS A 61 -7.29 -14.48 -15.67
CA CYS A 61 -6.08 -14.12 -16.42
C CYS A 61 -6.25 -14.17 -17.95
N MET A 62 -7.33 -14.78 -18.44
CA MET A 62 -7.64 -14.83 -19.87
C MET A 62 -8.35 -13.58 -20.37
N ASP A 63 -8.83 -12.72 -19.47
CA ASP A 63 -9.40 -11.41 -19.81
C ASP A 63 -8.27 -10.35 -19.82
N PRO A 64 -7.93 -9.78 -20.99
CA PRO A 64 -6.86 -8.79 -21.09
C PRO A 64 -7.20 -7.47 -20.37
N ILE A 65 -8.48 -7.10 -20.26
CA ILE A 65 -8.92 -5.88 -19.55
C ILE A 65 -8.71 -6.07 -18.05
N LEU A 66 -9.14 -7.21 -17.53
CA LEU A 66 -8.98 -7.54 -16.11
C LEU A 66 -7.51 -7.67 -15.73
N THR A 67 -6.70 -8.33 -16.57
CA THR A 67 -5.26 -8.49 -16.33
C THR A 67 -4.53 -7.15 -16.32
N ALA A 68 -4.86 -6.26 -17.25
CA ALA A 68 -4.31 -4.90 -17.27
C ALA A 68 -4.73 -4.08 -16.03
N PHE A 69 -5.97 -4.22 -15.58
CA PHE A 69 -6.44 -3.57 -14.35
C PHE A 69 -5.66 -4.07 -13.13
N LEU A 70 -5.55 -5.40 -12.95
CA LEU A 70 -4.83 -6.00 -11.82
C LEU A 70 -3.34 -5.60 -11.81
N ALA A 71 -2.71 -5.48 -12.99
CA ALA A 71 -1.33 -5.02 -13.11
C ALA A 71 -1.16 -3.55 -12.67
N CYS A 72 -2.07 -2.66 -13.11
CA CYS A 72 -2.09 -1.26 -12.69
C CYS A 72 -2.35 -1.12 -11.19
N TRP A 73 -3.31 -1.87 -10.65
CA TRP A 73 -3.61 -1.85 -9.22
C TRP A 73 -2.43 -2.36 -8.39
N ASN A 74 -1.76 -3.44 -8.83
CA ASN A 74 -0.54 -3.91 -8.16
C ASN A 74 0.55 -2.84 -8.13
N TYR A 75 0.75 -2.15 -9.26
CA TYR A 75 1.73 -1.08 -9.38
C TYR A 75 1.44 0.09 -8.43
N GLU A 76 0.18 0.50 -8.31
CA GLU A 76 -0.24 1.55 -7.38
C GLU A 76 -0.07 1.14 -5.91
N GLY A 77 -0.47 -0.08 -5.55
CA GLY A 77 -0.39 -0.58 -4.17
C GLY A 77 1.05 -0.70 -3.65
N VAL A 78 1.98 -1.20 -4.49
CA VAL A 78 3.40 -1.30 -4.11
C VAL A 78 4.03 0.08 -3.91
N LEU A 79 3.69 1.05 -4.74
CA LEU A 79 4.18 2.43 -4.62
C LEU A 79 3.65 3.14 -3.36
N ALA A 80 2.42 2.84 -2.94
CA ALA A 80 1.83 3.39 -1.72
C ALA A 80 2.52 2.80 -0.47
N ALA A 81 2.69 1.47 -0.43
CA ALA A 81 3.38 0.79 0.66
C ALA A 81 4.83 1.27 0.83
N GLU A 82 5.62 1.33 -0.26
CA GLU A 82 7.02 1.79 -0.22
C GLU A 82 7.14 3.22 0.33
N ARG A 83 6.17 4.09 0.01
CA ARG A 83 6.17 5.49 0.45
C ARG A 83 5.92 5.64 1.94
N LEU A 84 5.01 4.86 2.49
CA LEU A 84 4.76 4.87 3.93
C LEU A 84 5.99 4.31 4.67
N LEU A 85 6.59 3.24 4.16
CA LEU A 85 7.69 2.51 4.80
C LEU A 85 9.00 3.31 4.86
N CYS A 86 9.31 4.09 3.82
CA CYS A 86 10.52 4.91 3.76
C CYS A 86 10.41 6.26 4.51
N ARG A 87 9.23 6.67 4.97
CA ARG A 87 8.98 8.05 5.42
C ARG A 87 8.41 8.19 6.83
N LEU A 88 7.82 7.13 7.39
CA LEU A 88 7.53 7.10 8.82
C LEU A 88 8.77 6.57 9.56
N PRO A 89 9.11 7.12 10.75
CA PRO A 89 10.12 6.53 11.59
C PRO A 89 9.68 5.12 11.96
N VAL A 90 10.23 4.11 11.27
CA VAL A 90 10.00 2.71 11.56
C VAL A 90 10.82 2.37 12.80
N ASP A 91 10.26 2.67 13.97
CA ASP A 91 10.77 2.06 15.19
C ASP A 91 10.35 0.58 15.14
N ARG A 92 11.22 -0.28 14.60
CA ARG A 92 11.10 -1.75 14.75
C ARG A 92 11.49 -2.13 16.17
N GLY A 93 10.85 -1.49 17.14
CA GLY A 93 11.00 -1.72 18.56
C GLY A 93 9.72 -2.33 19.10
N ASP A 94 9.78 -3.64 19.35
CA ASP A 94 8.93 -4.34 20.32
C ASP A 94 7.48 -4.72 19.93
N GLN A 95 7.36 -5.69 19.01
CA GLN A 95 6.16 -6.53 18.92
C GLN A 95 6.33 -7.87 19.68
N ARG A 96 7.29 -7.97 20.64
CA ARG A 96 7.52 -9.20 21.43
C ARG A 96 7.05 -9.08 22.89
N ALA A 97 6.44 -7.98 23.30
CA ALA A 97 5.96 -7.79 24.68
C ALA A 97 4.44 -7.95 24.88
N VAL A 98 3.71 -8.63 23.99
CA VAL A 98 2.25 -8.82 24.15
C VAL A 98 1.85 -10.27 24.49
N ASP A 99 2.78 -11.19 24.74
CA ASP A 99 2.42 -12.61 25.01
C ASP A 99 3.07 -13.26 26.23
N THR A 100 3.43 -12.47 27.25
CA THR A 100 3.75 -13.03 28.57
C THR A 100 3.25 -12.08 29.66
N ASP A 101 1.94 -12.07 29.92
CA ASP A 101 1.40 -11.90 31.27
C ASP A 101 -0.11 -12.15 31.28
N GLY A 102 -0.49 -13.31 31.82
CA GLY A 102 -1.80 -13.52 32.45
C GLY A 102 -2.84 -14.33 31.67
N VAL A 103 -2.69 -15.67 31.68
CA VAL A 103 -3.59 -16.64 32.36
C VAL A 103 -2.78 -17.91 32.67
#